data_AF-A0A7W0L8C6-F1
#
_entry.id   AF-A0A7W0L8C6-F1
#
_cell.length_a   1.000
_cell.length_b   1.000
_cell.length_c   1.000
_cell.angle_alpha   90.00
_cell.angle_beta   90.00
_cell.angle_gamma   90.00
#
_symmetry.space_group_name_H-M   'P 1'
#
loop_
_entity.id
_entity.type
_entity.pdbx_description
1 polymer ?
#
loop_
_entity_poly.entity_id
_entity_poly.type
_entity_poly.pdbx_seq_one_letter_code
_entity_poly.pdbx_strand_id
1 'polypeptide(L)'
;MTTTSDGAAGNDVPAGNDLPVVTDATTGAHPPAQQDEPSREHGVPASELSDEDLERQGTHAHETRNWVFLHGTAEQFKTHTQRMLELEQEYLRRHPKRTWQGTEGGAVPGDERDYLARIAATPDGQLHKLEAHHAARELGLRPERVAALHRQNPPLLSTHGDYRVLTDAGRVWLANPR
;
A
#
# COMPACT_ATOMS: atom_id res chain seq x y z
N MET A 1 27.24 -68.28 -37.65
CA MET A 1 28.17 -68.42 -36.51
C MET A 1 28.61 -67.01 -36.10
N THR A 2 28.26 -66.61 -34.88
CA THR A 2 28.83 -65.58 -33.96
C THR A 2 29.81 -64.53 -34.52
N THR A 3 29.59 -63.23 -34.26
CA THR A 3 30.10 -62.44 -33.09
C THR A 3 29.45 -61.02 -33.20
N THR A 4 28.82 -60.37 -32.20
CA THR A 4 29.17 -59.80 -30.87
C THR A 4 30.19 -58.64 -30.87
N SER A 5 29.79 -57.55 -30.17
CA SER A 5 30.53 -56.37 -29.67
C SER A 5 30.76 -55.21 -30.66
N ASP A 6 30.74 -53.92 -30.31
CA ASP A 6 30.55 -53.14 -29.07
C ASP A 6 30.52 -51.63 -29.46
N GLY A 7 30.06 -50.73 -28.57
CA GLY A 7 30.63 -49.38 -28.45
C GLY A 7 29.79 -48.12 -28.75
N ALA A 8 29.48 -47.39 -27.66
CA ALA A 8 29.51 -45.92 -27.46
C ALA A 8 28.51 -45.01 -28.22
N ALA A 9 28.07 -43.84 -27.76
CA ALA A 9 28.07 -43.10 -26.49
C ALA A 9 27.25 -41.82 -26.75
N GLY A 10 26.68 -41.21 -25.69
CA GLY A 10 26.38 -39.77 -25.67
C GLY A 10 24.91 -39.38 -25.62
N ASN A 11 24.45 -38.92 -24.45
CA ASN A 11 24.06 -37.51 -24.30
C ASN A 11 23.96 -37.13 -22.82
N ASP A 12 25.00 -36.47 -22.31
CA ASP A 12 24.98 -35.72 -21.06
C ASP A 12 24.42 -34.32 -21.33
N VAL A 13 23.40 -33.91 -20.57
CA VAL A 13 23.00 -32.50 -20.41
C VAL A 13 23.22 -32.14 -18.94
N PRO A 14 24.00 -31.09 -18.64
CA PRO A 14 24.43 -30.82 -17.27
C PRO A 14 23.32 -30.22 -16.40
N ALA A 15 23.32 -30.68 -15.15
CA ALA A 15 22.55 -30.15 -14.05
C ALA A 15 22.98 -28.71 -13.71
N GLY A 16 22.00 -27.84 -13.46
CA GLY A 16 22.24 -26.49 -13.01
C GLY A 16 20.94 -25.72 -12.81
N ASN A 17 20.28 -25.93 -11.67
CA ASN A 17 19.61 -24.84 -10.96
C ASN A 17 19.37 -25.23 -9.50
N ASP A 18 20.39 -24.99 -8.66
CA ASP A 18 20.22 -24.84 -7.22
C ASP A 18 19.44 -23.53 -6.97
N LEU A 19 18.13 -23.65 -6.80
CA LEU A 19 17.35 -22.62 -6.11
C LEU A 19 17.24 -23.03 -4.63
N PRO A 20 17.52 -22.14 -3.69
CA PRO A 20 17.42 -22.46 -2.28
C PRO A 20 15.97 -22.81 -1.93
N VAL A 21 15.78 -23.98 -1.31
CA VAL A 21 14.58 -24.35 -0.57
C VAL A 21 14.40 -23.34 0.55
N VAL A 22 13.54 -22.36 0.33
CA VAL A 22 12.96 -21.55 1.41
C VAL A 22 11.85 -22.40 2.02
N THR A 23 12.21 -23.18 3.03
CA THR A 23 11.22 -23.73 3.96
C THR A 23 10.84 -22.61 4.90
N ASP A 24 9.73 -21.92 4.60
CA ASP A 24 8.99 -21.27 5.65
C ASP A 24 7.50 -21.54 5.50
N ALA A 25 6.92 -21.95 6.61
CA ALA A 25 5.57 -22.46 6.74
C ALA A 25 4.57 -21.31 6.61
N THR A 26 4.21 -20.91 5.40
CA THR A 26 2.95 -20.19 5.19
C THR A 26 1.87 -21.23 4.97
N THR A 27 1.07 -21.47 6.02
CA THR A 27 -0.23 -22.13 5.89
C THR A 27 -1.12 -21.23 5.03
N GLY A 28 -0.91 -21.25 3.72
CA GLY A 28 -1.91 -20.79 2.76
C GLY A 28 -3.05 -21.78 2.87
N ALA A 29 -4.17 -21.35 3.42
CA ALA A 29 -5.35 -22.19 3.60
C ALA A 29 -5.72 -22.86 2.27
N HIS A 30 -5.43 -24.16 2.17
CA HIS A 30 -5.96 -25.03 1.14
C HIS A 30 -7.47 -25.17 1.39
N PRO A 31 -8.36 -24.93 0.41
CA PRO A 31 -9.72 -25.40 0.55
C PRO A 31 -9.71 -26.94 0.56
N PRO A 32 -10.49 -27.62 1.41
CA PRO A 32 -10.73 -29.04 1.24
C PRO A 32 -11.39 -29.28 -0.12
N ALA A 33 -11.08 -30.40 -0.74
CA ALA A 33 -11.72 -30.86 -1.97
C ALA A 33 -13.25 -30.86 -1.77
N GLN A 34 -13.94 -29.89 -2.38
CA GLN A 34 -15.39 -29.89 -2.42
C GLN A 34 -15.84 -30.80 -3.55
N GLN A 35 -16.55 -31.83 -3.12
CA GLN A 35 -17.25 -32.81 -3.93
C GLN A 35 -18.23 -32.11 -4.88
N ASP A 36 -18.33 -32.64 -6.09
CA ASP A 36 -19.31 -32.27 -7.10
C ASP A 36 -20.74 -32.48 -6.58
N GLU A 37 -21.34 -31.44 -6.00
CA GLU A 37 -22.78 -31.37 -5.69
C GLU A 37 -23.47 -30.43 -6.70
N PRO A 38 -24.67 -30.80 -7.20
CA PRO A 38 -25.28 -30.13 -8.34
C PRO A 38 -25.86 -28.75 -7.99
N SER A 39 -25.48 -27.74 -8.78
CA SER A 39 -26.13 -26.44 -9.04
C SER A 39 -27.10 -25.88 -7.96
N ARG A 40 -26.54 -25.25 -6.93
CA ARG A 40 -27.18 -24.13 -6.20
C ARG A 40 -26.40 -22.87 -6.56
N GLU A 41 -26.76 -22.27 -7.69
CA GLU A 41 -25.89 -21.42 -8.52
C GLU A 41 -25.29 -20.18 -7.82
N HIS A 42 -25.87 -19.67 -6.72
CA HIS A 42 -25.29 -18.54 -5.97
C HIS A 42 -25.62 -18.74 -4.48
N GLY A 43 -24.63 -18.60 -3.60
CA GLY A 43 -24.87 -18.62 -2.15
C GLY A 43 -25.87 -17.53 -1.72
N VAL A 44 -26.28 -17.55 -0.45
CA VAL A 44 -27.19 -16.53 0.12
C VAL A 44 -26.67 -15.11 -0.24
N PRO A 45 -27.50 -14.22 -0.82
CA PRO A 45 -27.09 -12.86 -1.14
C PRO A 45 -26.50 -12.14 0.06
N ALA A 46 -25.49 -11.30 -0.15
CA ALA A 46 -24.81 -10.62 0.97
C ALA A 46 -25.78 -9.80 1.82
N SER A 47 -26.79 -9.18 1.19
CA SER A 47 -27.86 -8.43 1.87
C SER A 47 -28.69 -9.25 2.85
N GLU A 48 -28.75 -10.57 2.68
CA GLU A 48 -29.52 -11.50 3.53
C GLU A 48 -28.65 -12.16 4.61
N LEU A 49 -27.34 -11.96 4.60
CA LEU A 49 -26.43 -12.49 5.62
C LEU A 49 -26.61 -11.78 6.96
N SER A 50 -26.42 -12.51 8.06
CA SER A 50 -26.19 -11.89 9.37
C SER A 50 -24.85 -11.14 9.37
N ASP A 51 -24.65 -10.21 10.31
CA ASP A 51 -23.36 -9.48 10.42
C ASP A 51 -22.19 -10.44 10.67
N GLU A 52 -22.40 -11.46 11.51
CA GLU A 52 -21.40 -12.50 11.78
C GLU A 52 -21.06 -13.33 10.54
N ASP A 53 -22.07 -13.72 9.75
CA ASP A 53 -21.84 -14.46 8.51
C ASP A 53 -21.16 -13.61 7.44
N LEU A 54 -21.51 -12.32 7.37
CA LEU A 54 -20.90 -11.36 6.45
C LEU A 54 -19.41 -11.19 6.75
N GLU A 55 -19.05 -10.97 8.02
CA GLU A 55 -17.65 -10.86 8.45
C GLU A 55 -16.88 -12.17 8.21
N ARG A 56 -17.46 -13.32 8.60
CA ARG A 56 -16.82 -14.63 8.41
C ARG A 56 -16.56 -14.93 6.94
N GLN A 57 -17.54 -14.71 6.07
CA GLN A 57 -17.39 -14.95 4.64
C GLN A 57 -16.43 -13.96 3.99
N GLY A 58 -16.43 -12.69 4.41
CA GLY A 58 -15.48 -11.69 3.94
C GLY A 58 -14.03 -12.08 4.26
N THR A 59 -13.75 -12.46 5.52
CA THR A 59 -12.43 -12.95 5.93
C THR A 59 -11.99 -14.15 5.09
N HIS A 60 -12.86 -15.17 4.95
CA HIS A 60 -12.53 -16.36 4.17
C HIS A 60 -12.24 -16.03 2.69
N ALA A 61 -13.02 -15.12 2.10
CA ALA A 61 -12.82 -14.74 0.72
C ALA A 61 -11.48 -13.99 0.52
N HIS A 62 -11.10 -13.11 1.45
CA HIS A 62 -9.80 -12.46 1.41
C HIS A 62 -8.63 -13.45 1.59
N GLU A 63 -8.74 -14.40 2.52
CA GLU A 63 -7.72 -15.42 2.79
C GLU A 63 -7.46 -16.30 1.56
N THR A 64 -8.50 -16.62 0.80
CA THR A 64 -8.40 -17.55 -0.35
C THR A 64 -8.13 -16.85 -1.69
N ARG A 65 -8.25 -15.52 -1.75
CA ARG A 65 -8.14 -14.75 -3.01
C ARG A 65 -6.87 -15.03 -3.80
N ASN A 66 -5.70 -14.98 -3.17
CA ASN A 66 -4.44 -15.16 -3.87
C ASN A 66 -4.29 -16.57 -4.44
N TRP A 67 -4.78 -17.57 -3.69
CA TRP A 67 -4.79 -18.95 -4.17
C TRP A 67 -5.71 -19.10 -5.40
N VAL A 68 -6.94 -18.56 -5.35
CA VAL A 68 -7.88 -18.61 -6.48
C VAL A 68 -7.31 -17.87 -7.69
N PHE A 69 -6.59 -16.77 -7.49
CA PHE A 69 -5.92 -16.04 -8.56
C PHE A 69 -4.83 -16.86 -9.25
N LEU A 70 -4.00 -17.60 -8.49
CA LEU A 70 -2.87 -18.35 -9.05
C LEU A 70 -3.25 -19.75 -9.55
N HIS A 71 -4.30 -20.35 -8.98
CA HIS A 71 -4.61 -21.77 -9.17
C HIS A 71 -6.05 -22.05 -9.59
N GLY A 72 -6.94 -21.06 -9.50
CA GLY A 72 -8.31 -21.20 -9.97
C GLY A 72 -8.42 -21.13 -11.49
N THR A 73 -9.46 -21.73 -12.01
CA THR A 73 -9.92 -21.47 -13.39
C THR A 73 -10.40 -20.02 -13.52
N ALA A 74 -10.47 -19.54 -14.77
CA ALA A 74 -10.98 -18.19 -15.06
C ALA A 74 -12.40 -17.97 -14.50
N GLU A 75 -13.28 -18.98 -14.56
CA GLU A 75 -14.64 -18.87 -14.02
C GLU A 75 -14.63 -18.86 -12.48
N GLN A 76 -13.81 -19.68 -11.83
CA GLN A 76 -13.66 -19.66 -10.37
C GLN A 76 -13.15 -18.31 -9.87
N PHE A 77 -12.15 -17.72 -10.54
CA PHE A 77 -11.66 -16.39 -10.19
C PHE A 77 -12.71 -15.31 -10.39
N LYS A 78 -13.49 -15.38 -11.47
CA LYS A 78 -14.60 -14.47 -11.73
C LYS A 78 -15.67 -14.56 -10.64
N THR A 79 -16.16 -15.75 -10.33
CA THR A 79 -17.15 -15.98 -9.27
C THR A 79 -16.65 -15.52 -7.90
N HIS A 80 -15.39 -15.84 -7.57
CA HIS A 80 -14.77 -15.41 -6.32
C HIS A 80 -14.67 -13.88 -6.22
N THR A 81 -14.25 -13.21 -7.31
CA THR A 81 -14.17 -11.75 -7.37
C THR A 81 -15.55 -11.11 -7.22
N GLN A 82 -16.57 -11.67 -7.88
CA GLN A 82 -17.96 -11.20 -7.74
C GLN A 82 -18.46 -11.35 -6.30
N ARG A 83 -18.19 -12.49 -5.66
CA ARG A 83 -18.61 -12.73 -4.27
C ARG A 83 -17.89 -11.80 -3.29
N MET A 84 -16.58 -11.58 -3.44
CA MET A 84 -15.87 -10.60 -2.61
C MET A 84 -16.46 -9.21 -2.73
N LEU A 85 -16.69 -8.74 -3.96
CA LEU A 85 -17.24 -7.41 -4.19
C LEU A 85 -18.64 -7.25 -3.56
N GLU A 86 -19.48 -8.27 -3.65
CA GLU A 86 -20.81 -8.29 -3.05
C GLU A 86 -20.74 -8.15 -1.51
N LEU A 87 -19.85 -8.92 -0.86
CA LEU A 87 -19.65 -8.89 0.59
C LEU A 87 -19.08 -7.54 1.05
N GLU A 88 -18.09 -7.00 0.33
CA GLU A 88 -17.48 -5.69 0.61
C GLU A 88 -18.50 -4.55 0.53
N GLN A 89 -19.33 -4.54 -0.53
CA GLN A 89 -20.36 -3.53 -0.70
C GLN A 89 -21.38 -3.56 0.43
N GLU A 90 -21.84 -4.75 0.82
CA GLU A 90 -22.78 -4.89 1.92
C GLU A 90 -22.16 -4.47 3.26
N TYR A 91 -20.90 -4.83 3.52
CA TYR A 91 -20.18 -4.40 4.73
C TYR A 91 -20.07 -2.88 4.80
N LEU A 92 -19.72 -2.21 3.69
CA LEU A 92 -19.66 -0.75 3.62
C LEU A 92 -21.04 -0.10 3.82
N ARG A 93 -22.10 -0.70 3.30
CA ARG A 93 -23.48 -0.24 3.49
C ARG A 93 -23.91 -0.31 4.96
N ARG A 94 -23.54 -1.37 5.69
CA ARG A 94 -23.86 -1.54 7.12
C ARG A 94 -22.97 -0.71 8.04
N HIS A 95 -21.73 -0.44 7.64
CA HIS A 95 -20.73 0.26 8.46
C HIS A 95 -20.22 1.57 7.82
N PRO A 96 -21.09 2.55 7.55
CA PRO A 96 -20.73 3.79 6.84
C PRO A 96 -19.74 4.69 7.61
N LYS A 97 -19.52 4.43 8.91
CA LYS A 97 -18.59 5.19 9.77
C LYS A 97 -17.22 4.51 9.93
N ARG A 98 -17.03 3.30 9.40
CA ARG A 98 -15.75 2.56 9.41
C ARG A 98 -14.95 2.73 8.13
N THR A 99 -15.53 3.33 7.09
CA THR A 99 -14.74 3.87 5.99
C THR A 99 -13.80 4.89 6.61
N TRP A 100 -12.50 4.71 6.37
CA TRP A 100 -11.52 5.76 6.55
C TRP A 100 -12.14 7.07 6.05
N GLN A 101 -12.47 7.98 6.97
CA GLN A 101 -12.80 9.35 6.63
C GLN A 101 -11.50 9.99 6.13
N GLY A 102 -11.15 9.67 4.89
CA GLY A 102 -10.17 10.43 4.15
C GLY A 102 -10.67 11.86 4.13
N THR A 103 -10.03 12.71 4.94
CA THR A 103 -10.08 14.16 4.81
C THR A 103 -11.45 14.84 4.93
N GLU A 104 -12.34 14.35 5.79
CA GLU A 104 -13.49 15.14 6.32
C GLU A 104 -13.28 15.51 7.80
N GLY A 105 -12.10 15.25 8.35
CA GLY A 105 -11.64 15.83 9.60
C GLY A 105 -10.73 16.99 9.27
N GLY A 106 -11.12 18.22 9.64
CA GLY A 106 -10.32 19.43 9.49
C GLY A 106 -8.95 19.27 10.14
N ALA A 107 -7.98 18.71 9.40
CA ALA A 107 -6.58 18.88 9.70
C ALA A 107 -6.36 20.38 9.70
N VAL A 108 -6.06 20.94 10.87
CA VAL A 108 -5.58 22.31 11.01
C VAL A 108 -4.52 22.46 9.91
N PRO A 109 -4.68 23.39 8.95
CA PRO A 109 -3.70 23.58 7.91
C PRO A 109 -2.34 23.66 8.57
N GLY A 110 -1.37 22.85 8.11
CA GLY A 110 -0.04 22.84 8.70
C GLY A 110 0.47 24.27 8.89
N ASP A 111 0.97 24.57 10.08
CA ASP A 111 1.38 25.93 10.40
C ASP A 111 2.70 26.24 9.69
N GLU A 112 2.68 27.25 8.81
CA GLU A 112 3.87 27.82 8.17
C GLU A 112 4.92 28.21 9.22
N ARG A 113 4.47 28.64 10.40
CA ARG A 113 5.33 29.02 11.52
C ARG A 113 6.09 27.84 12.09
N ASP A 114 5.42 26.70 12.33
CA ASP A 114 6.08 25.49 12.82
C ASP A 114 7.07 24.94 11.79
N TYR A 115 6.71 24.99 10.51
CA TYR A 115 7.60 24.59 9.42
C TYR A 115 8.87 25.46 9.38
N LEU A 116 8.72 26.79 9.42
CA LEU A 116 9.85 27.71 9.44
C LEU A 116 10.67 27.59 10.75
N ALA A 117 10.01 27.35 11.89
CA ALA A 117 10.67 27.14 13.18
C ALA A 117 11.55 25.88 13.17
N ARG A 118 11.10 24.81 12.49
CA ARG A 118 11.89 23.58 12.33
C ARG A 118 13.17 23.81 11.52
N ILE A 119 13.10 24.67 10.50
CA ILE A 119 14.28 25.08 9.73
C ILE A 119 15.19 25.97 10.60
N ALA A 120 14.61 26.90 11.37
CA ALA A 120 15.33 27.80 12.27
C ALA A 120 16.08 27.07 13.41
N ALA A 121 15.56 25.91 13.85
CA ALA A 121 16.16 25.11 14.92
C ALA A 121 17.47 24.41 14.51
N THR A 122 17.76 24.34 13.20
CA THR A 122 19.04 23.82 12.71
C THR A 122 20.16 24.85 12.96
N PRO A 123 21.41 24.42 13.21
CA PRO A 123 22.53 25.35 13.49
C PRO A 123 22.75 26.43 12.41
N ASP A 124 22.53 26.05 11.16
CA ASP A 124 22.74 26.92 9.99
C ASP A 124 21.45 27.60 9.52
N GLY A 125 20.31 27.36 10.19
CA GLY A 125 19.00 27.84 9.73
C GLY A 125 18.62 27.29 8.35
N GLN A 126 19.07 26.09 8.02
CA GLN A 126 18.82 25.43 6.74
C GLN A 126 18.49 23.96 6.92
N LEU A 127 17.72 23.42 5.99
CA LEU A 127 17.25 22.05 6.07
C LEU A 127 17.32 21.40 4.68
N HIS A 128 17.80 20.16 4.60
CA HIS A 128 17.95 19.49 3.31
C HIS A 128 16.57 19.32 2.64
N LYS A 129 16.50 19.43 1.32
CA LYS A 129 15.23 19.44 0.56
C LYS A 129 14.33 18.25 0.87
N LEU A 130 14.90 17.07 1.05
CA LEU A 130 14.14 15.87 1.41
C LEU A 130 13.56 15.98 2.83
N GLU A 131 14.36 16.40 3.78
CA GLU A 131 13.91 16.61 5.16
C GLU A 131 12.85 17.72 5.24
N ALA A 132 12.97 18.76 4.39
CA ALA A 132 12.03 19.87 4.35
C ALA A 132 10.68 19.41 3.78
N HIS A 133 10.73 18.58 2.75
CA HIS A 133 9.53 17.92 2.24
C HIS A 133 8.90 17.00 3.29
N HIS A 134 9.71 16.23 4.03
CA HIS A 134 9.23 15.37 5.11
C HIS A 134 8.57 16.19 6.23
N ALA A 135 9.21 17.28 6.67
CA ALA A 135 8.66 18.18 7.68
C ALA A 135 7.34 18.83 7.22
N ALA A 136 7.26 19.28 5.96
CA ALA A 136 6.01 19.81 5.41
C ALA A 136 4.90 18.76 5.39
N ARG A 137 5.23 17.51 5.04
CA ARG A 137 4.29 16.40 5.03
C ARG A 137 3.82 16.01 6.44
N GLU A 138 4.74 15.99 7.40
CA GLU A 138 4.45 15.71 8.82
C GLU A 138 3.51 16.76 9.41
N LEU A 139 3.71 18.03 9.04
CA LEU A 139 2.86 19.14 9.49
C LEU A 139 1.56 19.27 8.69
N GLY A 140 1.36 18.52 7.60
CA GLY A 140 0.22 18.73 6.70
C GLY A 140 0.26 20.08 5.97
N LEU A 141 1.43 20.69 5.85
CA LEU A 141 1.61 21.95 5.13
C LEU A 141 1.55 21.69 3.62
N ARG A 142 0.54 22.26 2.97
CA ARG A 142 0.28 22.01 1.54
C ARG A 142 1.39 22.58 0.65
N PRO A 143 1.70 21.95 -0.51
CA PRO A 143 2.75 22.42 -1.41
C PRO A 143 2.58 23.86 -1.87
N GLU A 144 1.34 24.33 -2.07
CA GLU A 144 1.07 25.71 -2.50
C GLU A 144 1.47 26.72 -1.42
N ARG A 145 1.33 26.34 -0.14
CA ARG A 145 1.72 27.17 1.01
C ARG A 145 3.25 27.19 1.14
N VAL A 146 3.93 26.05 1.00
CA VAL A 146 5.41 26.01 0.93
C VAL A 146 5.93 26.88 -0.22
N ALA A 147 5.31 26.79 -1.40
CA ALA A 147 5.68 27.60 -2.55
C ALA A 147 5.41 29.10 -2.34
N ALA A 148 4.46 29.48 -1.49
CA ALA A 148 4.21 30.88 -1.14
C ALA A 148 5.37 31.48 -0.32
N LEU A 149 5.97 30.70 0.58
CA LEU A 149 7.12 31.13 1.40
C LEU A 149 8.34 31.55 0.56
N HIS A 150 8.50 30.92 -0.61
CA HIS A 150 9.55 31.24 -1.57
C HIS A 150 9.23 32.45 -2.48
N ARG A 151 7.95 32.74 -2.71
CA ARG A 151 7.50 33.72 -3.70
C ARG A 151 7.06 35.05 -3.11
N GLN A 152 6.70 35.09 -1.83
CA GLN A 152 6.31 36.33 -1.17
C GLN A 152 7.50 37.32 -1.13
N ASN A 153 7.19 38.61 -0.93
CA ASN A 153 8.19 39.66 -0.90
C ASN A 153 8.13 40.41 0.45
N PRO A 154 9.20 40.36 1.27
CA PRO A 154 10.43 39.57 1.09
C PRO A 154 10.18 38.06 1.26
N PRO A 155 10.97 37.18 0.58
CA PRO A 155 10.82 35.73 0.69
C PRO A 155 11.22 35.27 2.09
N LEU A 156 10.48 34.34 2.69
CA LEU A 156 10.82 33.77 4.00
C LEU A 156 11.77 32.58 3.88
N LEU A 157 11.79 31.94 2.72
CA LEU A 157 12.63 30.77 2.43
C LEU A 157 13.34 30.94 1.09
N SER A 158 14.64 30.65 1.03
CA SER A 158 15.42 30.59 -0.21
C SER A 158 15.86 29.15 -0.51
N THR A 159 16.34 28.92 -1.73
CA THR A 159 16.90 27.63 -2.17
C THR A 159 18.38 27.81 -2.48
N HIS A 160 19.24 27.05 -1.79
CA HIS A 160 20.68 27.05 -1.98
C HIS A 160 21.11 25.61 -2.30
N GLY A 161 21.16 25.28 -3.59
CA GLY A 161 21.31 23.89 -4.03
C GLY A 161 20.21 23.00 -3.44
N ASP A 162 20.60 21.95 -2.73
CA ASP A 162 19.68 21.02 -2.07
C ASP A 162 19.17 21.50 -0.70
N TYR A 163 19.55 22.69 -0.24
CA TYR A 163 19.12 23.21 1.04
C TYR A 163 17.99 24.23 0.90
N ARG A 164 17.07 24.18 1.87
CA ARG A 164 16.05 25.20 2.12
C ARG A 164 16.56 26.07 3.25
N VAL A 165 16.84 27.33 2.96
CA VAL A 165 17.51 28.24 3.89
C VAL A 165 16.49 29.29 4.35
N LEU A 166 16.36 29.45 5.66
CA LEU A 166 15.55 30.50 6.25
C LEU A 166 16.22 31.86 5.98
N THR A 167 15.49 32.79 5.39
CA THR A 167 16.01 34.14 5.11
C THR A 167 15.97 35.01 6.37
N ASP A 168 16.59 36.19 6.33
CA ASP A 168 16.47 37.17 7.41
C ASP A 168 15.02 37.63 7.60
N ALA A 169 14.28 37.82 6.51
CA ALA A 169 12.85 38.10 6.57
C ALA A 169 12.06 36.95 7.22
N GLY A 170 12.43 35.70 6.92
CA GLY A 170 11.89 34.50 7.58
C GLY A 170 12.13 34.50 9.08
N ARG A 171 13.36 34.81 9.51
CA ARG A 171 13.73 34.93 10.93
C ARG A 171 12.94 36.03 11.63
N VAL A 172 12.83 37.21 11.04
CA VAL A 172 12.06 38.33 11.61
C VAL A 172 10.57 37.99 11.71
N TRP A 173 10.02 37.34 10.67
CA TRP A 173 8.63 36.92 10.65
C TRP A 173 8.32 35.90 11.77
N LEU A 174 9.23 34.96 12.02
CA LEU A 174 9.14 34.01 13.14
C LEU A 174 9.25 34.67 14.52
N ALA A 175 10.06 35.73 14.64
CA ALA A 175 10.27 36.43 15.92
C ALA A 175 9.07 37.30 16.34
N ASN A 176 8.22 37.72 15.38
CA ASN A 176 7.05 38.53 15.66
C ASN A 176 5.78 37.67 15.75
N PRO A 177 5.23 37.40 16.94
CA PRO A 177 3.92 36.78 17.06
C PRO A 177 2.85 37.72 16.49
N ARG A 178 1.94 37.17 15.69
CA ARG A 178 0.78 37.90 15.17
C ARG A 178 -0.33 37.94 16.21
#